data_AF-Q4FS18-F1
#
_entry.id   AF-Q4FS18-F1
#
_cell.length_a   1.000
_cell.length_b   1.000
_cell.length_c   1.000
_cell.angle_alpha   90.00
_cell.angle_beta   90.00
_cell.angle_gamma   90.00
#
_symmetry.space_group_name_H-M   'P 1'
#
loop_
_entity.id
_entity.type
_entity.pdbx_description
1 polymer ?
#
loop_
_entity_poly.entity_id
_entity_poly.type
_entity_poly.pdbx_seq_one_letter_code
_entity_poly.pdbx_strand_id
1 'polypeptide(L)' 'MINTDDTLRCTQGNDFYTEGKIYKVGRIVNNKHFQILTDNNTDHWYATLDDKGIYVSFDSEVADTKRACFEKINELSNDC' A
#
# COMPACT_ATOMS: atom_id res chain seq x y z
N MET A 1 6.36 11.23 -1.09
CA MET A 1 7.46 10.39 -1.60
C MET A 1 7.43 9.07 -0.86
N ILE A 2 7.53 7.96 -1.59
CA ILE A 2 7.51 6.58 -1.05
C ILE A 2 8.89 5.98 -1.25
N ASN A 3 9.45 5.39 -0.19
CA ASN A 3 10.74 4.73 -0.19
C ASN A 3 10.59 3.26 0.22
N THR A 4 11.55 2.42 -0.18
CA THR A 4 11.70 1.07 0.37
C THR A 4 11.75 1.13 1.90
N ASP A 5 11.12 0.17 2.56
CA ASP A 5 10.95 0.05 4.02
C ASP A 5 10.05 1.09 4.68
N ASP A 6 9.47 2.04 3.93
CA ASP A 6 8.35 2.86 4.45
C ASP A 6 7.21 1.95 4.92
N THR A 7 6.48 2.38 5.95
CA THR A 7 5.31 1.68 6.45
C THR A 7 4.01 2.34 5.98
N LEU A 8 3.07 1.50 5.57
CA LEU A 8 1.75 1.90 5.08
C LEU A 8 0.68 1.23 5.91
N ARG A 9 -0.35 1.97 6.30
CA ARG A 9 -1.54 1.39 6.93
C ARG A 9 -2.57 1.09 5.86
N CYS A 10 -3.09 -0.13 5.85
CA CYS A 10 -4.19 -0.53 4.99
C CYS A 10 -5.49 0.13 5.51
N THR A 11 -6.10 1.02 4.74
CA THR A 11 -7.34 1.73 5.09
C THR A 11 -8.58 1.06 4.53
N GLN A 12 -8.41 0.23 3.50
CA GLN A 12 -9.43 -0.67 2.96
C GLN A 12 -8.74 -1.97 2.55
N GLY A 13 -9.18 -3.10 3.09
CA GLY A 13 -8.58 -4.40 2.81
C GLY A 13 -9.10 -5.11 1.56
N ASN A 14 -8.49 -6.25 1.24
CA ASN A 14 -8.97 -7.23 0.28
C ASN A 14 -8.47 -8.65 0.68
N ASP A 15 -8.54 -9.62 -0.22
CA ASP A 15 -8.12 -11.00 0.03
C ASP A 15 -6.63 -11.15 0.45
N PHE A 16 -5.79 -10.14 0.17
CA PHE A 16 -4.34 -10.16 0.45
C PHE A 16 -3.92 -9.19 1.56
N TYR A 17 -4.69 -8.13 1.79
CA TYR A 17 -4.37 -7.08 2.75
C TYR A 17 -5.50 -6.87 3.74
N THR A 18 -5.19 -6.91 5.02
CA THR A 18 -6.17 -6.72 6.11
C THR A 18 -6.30 -5.25 6.46
N GLU A 19 -7.52 -4.73 6.50
CA GLU A 19 -7.80 -3.37 6.97
C GLU A 19 -7.25 -3.13 8.39
N GLY A 20 -6.66 -1.96 8.61
CA GLY A 20 -6.04 -1.56 9.88
C GLY A 20 -4.62 -2.08 10.11
N LYS A 21 -4.14 -3.08 9.34
CA LYS A 21 -2.76 -3.58 9.47
C LYS A 21 -1.73 -2.66 8.80
N ILE A 22 -0.50 -2.80 9.27
CA ILE A 22 0.68 -2.09 8.75
C ILE A 22 1.46 -3.03 7.85
N TYR A 23 1.77 -2.54 6.65
CA TYR A 23 2.54 -3.23 5.63
C TYR A 23 3.80 -2.45 5.29
N LYS A 24 4.84 -3.16 4.85
CA LYS A 24 6.10 -2.54 4.42
C LYS A 24 6.15 -2.36 2.91
N VAL A 25 6.71 -1.24 2.49
CA VAL A 25 7.05 -0.98 1.10
C VAL A 25 8.29 -1.81 0.73
N GLY A 26 8.16 -2.60 -0.31
CA GLY A 26 9.27 -3.36 -0.90
C GLY A 26 10.01 -2.54 -1.95
N ARG A 27 10.35 -3.17 -3.08
CA ARG A 27 11.08 -2.51 -4.16
C ARG A 27 10.25 -1.40 -4.82
N ILE A 28 10.87 -0.24 -5.03
CA ILE A 28 10.33 0.82 -5.89
C ILE A 28 10.64 0.51 -7.36
N VAL A 29 9.61 0.54 -8.22
CA VAL A 29 9.76 0.34 -9.67
C VAL A 29 9.96 1.69 -10.36
N ASN A 30 9.11 2.67 -10.03
CA ASN A 30 9.20 4.05 -10.51
C ASN A 30 8.46 4.99 -9.54
N ASN A 31 8.27 6.26 -9.93
CA ASN A 31 7.59 7.27 -9.12
C ASN A 31 6.09 6.99 -8.87
N LYS A 32 5.47 6.06 -9.61
CA LYS A 32 4.06 5.68 -9.50
C LYS A 32 3.85 4.25 -9.01
N HIS A 33 4.79 3.34 -9.24
CA HIS A 33 4.62 1.91 -8.99
C HIS A 33 5.70 1.37 -8.05
N PHE A 34 5.28 0.58 -7.07
CA PHE A 34 6.16 -0.04 -6.08
C PHE A 34 5.50 -1.29 -5.48
N GLN A 35 6.27 -2.07 -4.74
CA GLN A 35 5.78 -3.27 -4.08
C GLN A 35 5.26 -2.97 -2.67
N ILE A 36 4.18 -3.63 -2.27
CA ILE A 36 3.76 -3.74 -0.86
C ILE A 36 3.86 -5.20 -0.47
N LEU A 37 4.66 -5.50 0.56
CA LEU A 37 4.84 -6.86 1.05
C LEU A 37 3.56 -7.35 1.75
N THR A 38 3.26 -8.64 1.65
CA THR A 38 2.16 -9.28 2.40
C THR A 38 2.59 -9.60 3.84
N ASP A 39 1.65 -10.03 4.70
CA ASP A 39 1.86 -10.26 6.15
C ASP A 39 3.10 -11.10 6.51
N ASN A 40 3.53 -12.02 5.63
CA ASN A 40 4.69 -12.90 5.83
C ASN A 40 6.02 -12.35 5.27
N ASN A 41 6.00 -11.19 4.62
CA ASN A 41 7.12 -10.60 3.86
C ASN A 41 7.74 -11.53 2.80
N THR A 42 7.08 -12.63 2.42
CA THR A 42 7.58 -13.54 1.37
C THR A 42 6.96 -13.23 0.01
N ASP A 43 5.72 -12.74 0.00
CA ASP A 43 5.01 -12.32 -1.20
C ASP A 43 4.82 -10.81 -1.25
N HIS A 44 4.43 -10.32 -2.42
CA HIS A 44 4.18 -8.90 -2.64
C HIS A 44 3.18 -8.70 -3.78
N TRP A 45 2.53 -7.55 -3.77
CA TRP A 45 1.79 -7.04 -4.91
C TRP A 45 2.28 -5.65 -5.31
N TYR A 46 2.05 -5.29 -6.57
CA TYR A 46 2.38 -3.97 -7.08
C TYR A 46 1.25 -2.99 -6.76
N ALA A 47 1.61 -1.91 -6.08
CA ALA A 47 0.74 -0.79 -5.79
C ALA A 47 0.98 0.34 -6.79
N THR A 48 -0.08 1.13 -6.99
CA THR A 48 -0.07 2.39 -7.73
C THR A 48 -0.22 3.56 -6.76
N LEU A 49 0.55 4.62 -6.97
CA LEU A 49 0.38 5.94 -6.36
C LEU A 49 -0.01 6.93 -7.46
N ASP A 50 -1.21 7.48 -7.33
CA ASP A 50 -1.74 8.55 -8.18
C ASP A 50 -2.58 9.55 -7.35
N ASP A 51 -3.36 10.40 -8.02
CA ASP A 51 -4.19 11.43 -7.38
C ASP A 51 -5.29 10.86 -6.47
N LYS A 52 -5.60 9.55 -6.56
CA LYS A 52 -6.54 8.84 -5.68
C LYS A 52 -5.88 8.26 -4.43
N GLY A 53 -4.55 8.32 -4.34
CA GLY A 53 -3.77 7.78 -3.23
C GLY A 53 -3.03 6.50 -3.60
N ILE A 54 -2.79 5.64 -2.60
CA ILE A 54 -2.04 4.38 -2.76
C ILE A 54 -3.00 3.22 -2.78
N TYR A 55 -2.93 2.37 -3.81
CA TYR A 55 -3.78 1.19 -3.89
C TYR A 55 -3.16 0.02 -4.66
N VAL A 56 -3.63 -1.20 -4.35
CA VAL A 56 -3.38 -2.43 -5.11
C VAL A 56 -4.69 -2.86 -5.77
N SER A 57 -4.63 -3.17 -7.07
CA SER A 57 -5.77 -3.62 -7.87
C SER A 57 -5.34 -4.70 -8.86
N PHE A 58 -6.22 -5.69 -9.09
CA PHE A 58 -5.88 -6.93 -9.80
C PHE A 58 -6.45 -7.02 -11.23
N ASP A 59 -7.49 -6.25 -11.58
CA ASP A 59 -7.94 -6.07 -12.96
C ASP A 59 -8.30 -4.62 -13.24
N SER A 60 -8.27 -4.21 -14.52
CA SER A 60 -8.67 -2.88 -14.97
C SER A 60 -10.16 -2.57 -14.75
N GLU A 61 -11.00 -3.59 -14.50
CA GLU A 61 -12.47 -3.46 -14.39
C GLU A 61 -13.02 -3.82 -13.00
N VAL A 62 -12.18 -4.13 -12.02
CA VAL A 62 -12.71 -4.50 -10.71
C VAL A 62 -13.35 -3.29 -10.05
N ALA A 63 -14.62 -3.44 -9.67
CA ALA A 63 -15.34 -2.51 -8.81
C ALA A 63 -14.44 -2.04 -7.66
N ASP A 64 -14.49 -0.75 -7.34
CA ASP A 64 -13.65 -0.10 -6.32
C ASP A 64 -13.61 -0.85 -4.97
N THR A 65 -14.61 -1.70 -4.72
CA THR A 65 -14.77 -2.58 -3.56
C THR A 65 -13.75 -3.70 -3.41
N LYS A 66 -12.94 -4.04 -4.43
CA LYS A 66 -11.86 -5.06 -4.28
C LYS A 66 -10.45 -4.49 -4.26
N ARG A 67 -10.30 -3.16 -4.30
CA ARG A 67 -9.00 -2.52 -4.15
C ARG A 67 -8.58 -2.58 -2.68
N ALA A 68 -7.30 -2.86 -2.45
CA ALA A 68 -6.70 -2.55 -1.17
C ALA A 68 -6.17 -1.11 -1.23
N CYS A 69 -6.56 -0.27 -0.29
CA CYS A 69 -6.16 1.13 -0.20
C CYS A 69 -5.25 1.34 0.99
N PHE A 70 -4.31 2.28 0.87
CA PHE A 70 -3.29 2.51 1.88
C PHE A 70 -3.06 4.00 2.13
N GLU A 71 -2.70 4.32 3.37
CA GLU A 71 -2.15 5.61 3.76
C GLU A 71 -0.70 5.45 4.22
N LYS A 72 0.14 6.43 3.88
CA LYS A 72 1.49 6.47 4.44
C LYS A 72 1.40 6.85 5.90
N ILE A 73 2.03 6.06 6.76
CA ILE A 73 2.20 6.42 8.16
C ILE A 73 3.31 7.46 8.17
N ASN A 74 2.96 8.73 8.38
CA ASN A 74 3.96 9.74 8.65
C ASN A 74 4.48 9.50 10.08
N GLU A 75 5.77 9.23 10.26
CA GLU A 75 6.44 9.28 11.57
C GLU A 75 6.56 10.73 12.11
N LEU A 76 5.55 11.56 11.88
CA LEU A 76 5.44 12.91 12.40
C LEU A 76 4.10 13.03 13.13
N SER A 77 4.06 12.45 14.33
CA SER A 77 3.24 12.96 15.41
C SER A 77 4.00 12.82 16.74
N ASN A 78 5.20 13.39 16.78
CA ASN A 78 5.71 14.00 18.00
C ASN A 78 5.51 15.52 17.85
N ASP A 79 4.26 15.97 17.81
CA ASP A 79 3.95 17.36 18.08
C ASP A 79 3.59 17.46 19.58
N CYS A 80 4.60 17.86 20.36
CA CYS A 80 4.59 18.39 21.73
C CYS A 80 4.10 17.49 22.89
#